data_AF-A0A1B6IBZ6-F1
#
_entry.id   AF-A0A1B6IBZ6-F1
#
_cell.length_a   1.000
_cell.length_b   1.000
_cell.length_c   1.000
_cell.angle_alpha   90.00
_cell.angle_beta   90.00
_cell.angle_gamma   90.00
#
_symmetry.space_group_name_H-M   'P 1'
#
loop_
_entity.id
_entity.type
_entity.pdbx_description
1 polymer ?
#
loop_
_entity_poly.entity_id
_entity_poly.type
_entity_poly.pdbx_seq_one_letter_code
_entity_poly.pdbx_strand_id
1 'polypeptide(L)'
;AAVAGYVFSAPPASHILTAVCNVAAVSPGGVLVILNNYTGDILNFGLAVERAKAKGYNVNSIIIDEDCAIDKPEGAGKRGLCGCLFVLKIAGGMSLMGKTLEDISSECTKVKKHIVTLGVTVKACNMPGLGLMFQIEDGLMEVGVGIHGEAGAS
;
A
#
# COMPACT_ATOMS: atom_id res chain seq x y z
N ALA A 1 10.51 -6.11 -6.32
CA ALA A 1 9.49 -6.45 -7.34
C ALA A 1 8.22 -5.65 -7.04
N ALA A 2 7.32 -5.51 -8.01
CA ALA A 2 5.98 -4.96 -7.81
C ALA A 2 4.96 -5.91 -8.45
N VAL A 3 3.76 -6.01 -7.88
CA VAL A 3 2.69 -6.88 -8.37
C VAL A 3 1.53 -5.98 -8.77
N ALA A 4 1.30 -5.82 -10.07
CA ALA A 4 0.26 -4.96 -10.59
C ALA A 4 -1.07 -5.73 -10.71
N GLY A 5 -2.14 -5.16 -10.17
CA GLY A 5 -3.51 -5.57 -10.44
C GLY A 5 -4.09 -4.85 -11.65
N TYR A 6 -5.41 -4.95 -11.83
CA TYR A 6 -6.14 -4.09 -12.76
C TYR A 6 -6.24 -2.65 -12.20
N VAL A 7 -6.71 -1.72 -13.02
CA VAL A 7 -6.93 -0.31 -12.61
C VAL A 7 -7.79 -0.28 -11.35
N PHE A 8 -7.27 0.33 -10.29
CA PHE A 8 -7.91 0.50 -8.97
C PHE A 8 -8.35 -0.81 -8.29
N SER A 9 -7.68 -1.92 -8.59
CA SER A 9 -7.98 -3.22 -8.01
C SER A 9 -6.72 -3.91 -7.51
N ALA A 10 -6.81 -4.47 -6.30
CA ALA A 10 -5.76 -5.27 -5.72
C ALA A 10 -5.42 -6.49 -6.61
N PRO A 11 -4.14 -6.85 -6.78
CA PRO A 11 -3.77 -8.05 -7.54
C PRO A 11 -4.27 -9.32 -6.82
N PRO A 12 -4.57 -10.40 -7.56
CA PRO A 12 -4.93 -11.68 -6.96
C PRO A 12 -3.85 -12.22 -6.02
N ALA A 13 -4.26 -12.82 -4.89
CA ALA A 13 -3.34 -13.43 -3.92
C ALA A 13 -2.39 -14.47 -4.54
N SER A 14 -2.81 -15.18 -5.58
CA SER A 14 -1.96 -16.13 -6.31
C SER A 14 -0.79 -15.44 -7.02
N HIS A 15 -1.00 -14.28 -7.63
CA HIS A 15 0.06 -13.51 -8.29
C HIS A 15 1.05 -12.95 -7.27
N ILE A 16 0.54 -12.43 -6.15
CA ILE A 16 1.37 -11.93 -5.04
C ILE A 16 2.22 -13.07 -4.46
N LEU A 17 1.61 -14.23 -4.18
CA LEU A 17 2.32 -15.39 -3.66
C LEU A 17 3.45 -15.83 -4.59
N THR A 18 3.19 -15.92 -5.90
CA THR A 18 4.21 -16.25 -6.90
C THR A 18 5.37 -15.26 -6.86
N ALA A 19 5.08 -13.96 -6.81
CA ALA A 19 6.12 -12.93 -6.73
C ALA A 19 6.95 -13.05 -5.44
N VAL A 20 6.30 -13.25 -4.29
CA VAL A 20 6.99 -13.44 -3.00
C VAL A 20 7.88 -14.68 -3.03
N CYS A 21 7.38 -15.82 -3.53
CA CYS A 21 8.18 -17.04 -3.64
C CYS A 21 9.40 -16.83 -4.55
N ASN A 22 9.22 -16.16 -5.70
CA ASN A 22 10.30 -15.91 -6.64
C ASN A 22 11.38 -14.99 -6.06
N VAL A 23 10.99 -13.94 -5.32
CA VAL A 23 11.95 -13.07 -4.63
C VAL A 23 12.67 -13.82 -3.52
N ALA A 24 11.95 -14.61 -2.72
CA ALA A 24 12.52 -15.38 -1.62
C ALA A 24 13.50 -16.46 -2.11
N ALA A 25 13.25 -17.07 -3.27
CA ALA A 25 14.12 -18.08 -3.87
C ALA A 25 15.51 -17.54 -4.25
N VAL A 26 15.64 -16.25 -4.50
CA VAL A 26 16.90 -15.58 -4.87
C VAL A 26 17.45 -14.66 -3.79
N SER A 27 16.73 -14.51 -2.66
CA SER A 27 17.09 -13.59 -1.57
C SER A 27 17.02 -14.32 -0.22
N PRO A 28 18.14 -14.84 0.30
CA PRO A 28 18.14 -15.60 1.55
C PRO A 28 17.81 -14.75 2.79
N GLY A 29 17.90 -13.41 2.69
CA GLY A 29 17.60 -12.48 3.79
C GLY A 29 16.12 -12.33 4.14
N GLY A 30 15.22 -12.95 3.37
CA GLY A 30 13.77 -12.84 3.53
C GLY A 30 13.13 -11.75 2.67
N VAL A 31 11.81 -11.59 2.80
CA VAL A 31 11.01 -10.67 1.98
C VAL A 31 10.17 -9.76 2.86
N LEU A 32 10.31 -8.45 2.67
CA LEU A 32 9.39 -7.45 3.22
C LEU A 32 8.34 -7.07 2.17
N VAL A 33 7.07 -7.29 2.50
CA VAL A 33 5.92 -6.91 1.68
C VAL A 33 5.35 -5.59 2.18
N ILE A 34 5.36 -4.54 1.35
CA ILE A 34 4.78 -3.24 1.69
C ILE A 34 3.49 -3.07 0.88
N LEU A 35 2.39 -2.76 1.55
CA LEU A 35 1.05 -2.64 0.96
C LEU A 35 0.31 -1.43 1.53
N ASN A 36 -0.58 -0.83 0.74
CA ASN A 36 -1.45 0.25 1.21
C ASN A 36 -2.67 -0.31 1.94
N ASN A 37 -3.22 0.45 2.88
CA ASN A 37 -4.33 0.02 3.73
C ASN A 37 -5.69 0.14 3.01
N TYR A 38 -5.91 -0.77 2.05
CA TYR A 38 -7.17 -0.97 1.37
C TYR A 38 -7.66 -2.39 1.58
N THR A 39 -8.97 -2.59 1.78
CA THR A 39 -9.55 -3.91 2.10
C THR A 39 -9.10 -5.00 1.13
N GLY A 40 -9.13 -4.73 -0.18
CA GLY A 40 -8.70 -5.68 -1.20
C GLY A 40 -7.22 -6.04 -1.08
N ASP A 41 -6.36 -5.07 -0.78
CA ASP A 41 -4.93 -5.28 -0.61
C ASP A 41 -4.65 -6.08 0.67
N ILE A 42 -5.23 -5.70 1.80
CA ILE A 42 -5.06 -6.38 3.09
C ILE A 42 -5.42 -7.87 2.96
N LEU A 43 -6.55 -8.18 2.34
CA LEU A 43 -7.00 -9.56 2.16
C LEU A 43 -6.09 -10.34 1.22
N ASN A 44 -5.78 -9.79 0.04
CA ASN A 44 -5.00 -10.51 -0.97
C ASN A 44 -3.52 -10.67 -0.59
N PHE A 45 -2.87 -9.61 -0.11
CA PHE A 45 -1.49 -9.66 0.33
C PHE A 45 -1.36 -10.43 1.65
N GLY A 46 -2.30 -10.25 2.59
CA GLY A 46 -2.32 -11.02 3.84
C GLY A 46 -2.39 -12.53 3.57
N LEU A 47 -3.31 -12.97 2.71
CA LEU A 47 -3.41 -14.38 2.31
C LEU A 47 -2.13 -14.89 1.64
N ALA A 48 -1.51 -14.08 0.77
CA ALA A 48 -0.27 -14.45 0.10
C ALA A 48 0.92 -14.56 1.09
N VAL A 49 1.04 -13.63 2.04
CA VAL A 49 2.07 -13.63 3.08
C VAL A 49 1.93 -14.87 3.98
N GLU A 50 0.72 -15.17 4.45
CA GLU A 50 0.49 -16.34 5.29
C GLU A 50 0.77 -17.65 4.55
N ARG A 51 0.40 -17.75 3.26
CA ARG A 51 0.76 -18.91 2.42
C ARG A 51 2.26 -19.02 2.19
N ALA A 52 2.98 -17.90 2.05
CA ALA A 52 4.43 -17.93 1.90
C ALA A 52 5.13 -18.38 3.18
N LYS A 53 4.68 -17.89 4.35
CA LYS A 53 5.16 -18.35 5.67
C LYS A 53 4.90 -19.85 5.87
N ALA A 54 3.70 -20.34 5.51
CA ALA A 54 3.37 -21.76 5.58
C ALA A 54 4.25 -22.65 4.68
N LYS A 55 4.87 -22.08 3.63
CA LYS A 55 5.88 -22.75 2.78
C LYS A 55 7.31 -22.67 3.35
N GLY A 56 7.49 -22.05 4.52
CA GLY A 56 8.79 -21.90 5.18
C GLY A 56 9.59 -20.66 4.76
N TYR A 57 9.01 -19.75 3.97
CA TYR A 57 9.70 -18.51 3.61
C TYR A 57 9.71 -17.50 4.77
N ASN A 58 10.85 -16.86 4.99
CA ASN A 58 10.97 -15.74 5.92
C ASN A 58 10.35 -14.48 5.29
N VAL A 59 9.10 -14.18 5.64
CA VAL A 59 8.32 -13.08 5.05
C VAL A 59 7.67 -12.26 6.15
N ASN A 60 7.76 -10.94 6.03
CA ASN A 60 7.07 -9.98 6.89
C ASN A 60 6.33 -8.96 6.02
N SER A 61 5.38 -8.23 6.61
CA SER A 61 4.57 -7.23 5.89
C SER A 61 4.35 -5.96 6.69
N ILE A 62 4.29 -4.82 5.98
CA ILE A 62 3.97 -3.51 6.54
C ILE A 62 2.83 -2.88 5.77
N ILE A 63 1.75 -2.57 6.50
CA ILE A 63 0.58 -1.87 5.98
C ILE A 63 0.83 -0.36 6.13
N ILE A 64 0.57 0.41 5.07
CA ILE A 64 0.71 1.86 5.00
C ILE A 64 -0.67 2.51 5.12
N ASP A 65 -0.86 3.36 6.12
CA ASP A 65 -2.14 3.88 6.64
C ASP A 65 -2.02 5.35 7.09
N GLU A 66 -1.32 6.17 6.29
CA GLU A 66 -0.86 7.51 6.64
C GLU A 66 -1.82 8.64 6.24
N ASP A 67 -2.94 8.33 5.61
CA ASP A 67 -3.97 9.31 5.26
C ASP A 67 -4.62 9.92 6.51
N CYS A 68 -4.53 11.25 6.66
CA CYS A 68 -5.17 11.99 7.75
C CYS A 68 -6.51 12.64 7.38
N ALA A 69 -7.03 12.43 6.16
CA ALA A 69 -8.33 12.94 5.77
C ALA A 69 -9.46 12.41 6.65
N ILE A 70 -9.39 11.14 7.06
CA ILE A 70 -10.49 10.47 7.75
C ILE A 70 -10.34 10.59 9.26
N ASP A 71 -11.17 11.43 9.87
CA ASP A 71 -11.16 11.68 11.32
C ASP A 71 -11.74 10.51 12.13
N LYS A 72 -12.74 9.81 11.57
CA LYS A 72 -13.35 8.60 12.14
C LYS A 72 -13.25 7.42 11.15
N PRO A 73 -12.13 6.69 11.13
CA PRO A 73 -11.94 5.63 10.15
C PRO A 73 -12.85 4.43 10.45
N GLU A 74 -13.54 3.94 9.41
CA GLU A 74 -14.34 2.72 9.43
C GLU A 74 -13.66 1.61 8.60
N GLY A 75 -14.11 0.36 8.74
CA GLY A 75 -13.60 -0.77 7.95
C GLY A 75 -12.10 -1.01 8.18
N ALA A 76 -11.30 -0.86 7.12
CA ALA A 76 -9.85 -1.13 7.12
C ALA A 76 -9.03 -0.12 7.93
N GLY A 77 -9.57 1.04 8.29
CA GLY A 77 -8.83 2.10 8.97
C GLY A 77 -8.48 3.27 8.04
N LYS A 78 -7.41 4.02 8.37
CA LYS A 78 -6.88 5.11 7.54
C LYS A 78 -6.31 4.56 6.23
N ARG A 79 -6.59 5.20 5.10
CA ARG A 79 -6.07 4.78 3.78
C ARG A 79 -4.55 4.92 3.72
N GLY A 80 -3.92 4.15 2.82
CA GLY A 80 -2.52 4.35 2.44
C GLY A 80 -2.42 5.15 1.15
N LEU A 81 -1.68 6.26 1.11
CA LEU A 81 -1.52 7.12 -0.06
C LEU A 81 -0.06 7.11 -0.56
N CYS A 82 0.52 8.29 -0.79
CA CYS A 82 1.85 8.44 -1.39
C CYS A 82 3.00 8.28 -0.37
N GLY A 83 2.70 8.26 0.92
CA GLY A 83 3.68 8.08 1.99
C GLY A 83 4.41 6.74 1.94
N CYS A 84 3.81 5.73 1.30
CA CYS A 84 4.45 4.43 1.05
C CYS A 84 5.78 4.57 0.30
N LEU A 85 5.97 5.61 -0.51
CA LEU A 85 7.20 5.85 -1.26
C LEU A 85 8.41 6.08 -0.33
N PHE A 86 8.22 6.75 0.80
CA PHE A 86 9.30 6.95 1.78
C PHE A 86 9.68 5.64 2.45
N VAL A 87 8.69 4.81 2.81
CA VAL A 87 8.92 3.50 3.41
C VAL A 87 9.64 2.58 2.42
N LEU A 88 9.22 2.56 1.15
CA LEU A 88 9.89 1.82 0.09
C LEU A 88 11.35 2.27 -0.08
N LYS A 89 11.60 3.58 -0.07
CA LYS A 89 12.95 4.13 -0.25
C LYS A 89 13.89 3.77 0.90
N ILE A 90 13.39 3.82 2.13
CA ILE A 90 14.14 3.46 3.34
C ILE A 90 14.38 1.95 3.39
N ALA A 91 13.35 1.14 3.15
CA ALA A 91 13.47 -0.32 3.11
C ALA A 91 14.49 -0.78 2.06
N GLY A 92 14.40 -0.25 0.84
CA GLY A 92 15.36 -0.54 -0.22
C GLY A 92 16.79 -0.09 0.12
N GLY A 93 16.95 1.09 0.73
CA GLY A 93 18.26 1.57 1.19
C GLY A 93 18.88 0.67 2.25
N MET A 94 18.12 0.30 3.28
CA MET A 94 18.59 -0.60 4.34
C MET A 94 18.88 -2.01 3.82
N SER A 95 18.07 -2.51 2.88
CA SER A 95 18.31 -3.79 2.21
C SER A 95 19.63 -3.80 1.45
N LEU A 96 19.95 -2.72 0.71
CA LEU A 96 21.25 -2.57 0.03
C LEU A 96 22.44 -2.51 1.00
N MET A 97 22.22 -2.03 2.22
CA MET A 97 23.22 -2.03 3.29
C MET A 97 23.34 -3.39 4.01
N GLY A 98 22.61 -4.41 3.57
CA GLY A 98 22.64 -5.75 4.16
C GLY A 98 21.97 -5.85 5.53
N LYS A 99 21.05 -4.93 5.87
CA LYS A 99 20.29 -5.01 7.12
C LYS A 99 19.35 -6.22 7.10
N THR A 100 19.06 -6.77 8.28
CA THR A 100 18.18 -7.93 8.42
C THR A 100 16.73 -7.56 8.13
N LEU A 101 15.89 -8.54 7.77
CA LEU A 101 14.45 -8.32 7.61
C LEU A 101 13.82 -7.70 8.87
N GLU A 102 14.26 -8.14 10.05
CA GLU A 102 13.77 -7.61 11.33
C GLU A 102 14.13 -6.14 11.54
N ASP A 103 15.39 -5.76 11.31
CA ASP A 103 15.84 -4.37 11.41
C ASP A 103 15.06 -3.46 10.45
N ILE A 104 14.92 -3.91 9.20
CA ILE A 104 14.20 -3.16 8.16
C ILE A 104 12.72 -3.02 8.54
N SER A 105 12.08 -4.11 8.97
CA SER A 105 10.67 -4.09 9.40
C SER A 105 10.46 -3.17 10.59
N SER A 106 11.33 -3.23 11.59
CA SER A 106 11.29 -2.39 12.79
C SER A 106 11.40 -0.92 12.42
N GLU A 107 12.39 -0.55 11.61
CA GLU A 107 12.61 0.83 11.21
C GLU A 107 11.47 1.38 10.35
N CYS A 108 11.01 0.60 9.36
CA CYS A 108 9.88 0.98 8.53
C CYS A 108 8.58 1.15 9.35
N THR A 109 8.39 0.35 10.40
CA THR A 109 7.26 0.47 11.33
C THR A 109 7.33 1.77 12.14
N LYS A 110 8.53 2.23 12.51
CA LYS A 110 8.70 3.54 13.16
C LYS A 110 8.45 4.68 12.17
N VAL A 111 9.04 4.58 10.98
CA VAL A 111 8.94 5.59 9.93
C VAL A 111 7.48 5.82 9.56
N LYS A 112 6.69 4.77 9.30
CA LYS A 112 5.28 4.95 8.89
C LYS A 112 4.44 5.74 9.89
N LYS A 113 4.76 5.67 11.19
CA LYS A 113 4.06 6.43 12.25
C LYS A 113 4.32 7.95 12.20
N HIS A 114 5.36 8.37 11.48
CA HIS A 114 5.77 9.76 11.34
C HIS A 114 5.48 10.32 9.94
N ILE A 115 4.77 9.56 9.11
CA ILE A 115 4.29 10.02 7.83
C ILE A 115 2.81 10.35 7.99
N VAL A 116 2.41 11.49 7.42
CA VAL A 116 1.03 11.93 7.34
C VAL A 116 0.82 12.54 5.97
N THR A 117 -0.28 12.18 5.31
CA THR A 117 -0.64 12.71 3.99
C THR A 117 -2.08 13.19 3.95
N LEU A 118 -2.33 14.28 3.22
CA LEU A 118 -3.65 14.78 2.89
C LEU A 118 -3.73 15.04 1.39
N GLY A 119 -4.66 14.38 0.70
CA GLY A 119 -4.93 14.60 -0.72
C GLY A 119 -5.91 15.75 -0.96
N VAL A 120 -5.79 16.42 -2.11
CA VAL A 120 -6.79 17.39 -2.61
C VAL A 120 -6.91 17.19 -4.12
N THR A 121 -8.12 17.31 -4.67
CA THR A 121 -8.29 17.36 -6.12
C THR A 121 -9.28 18.45 -6.55
N VAL A 122 -9.03 19.02 -7.73
CA VAL A 122 -9.93 19.97 -8.41
C VAL A 122 -10.69 19.32 -9.58
N LYS A 123 -10.39 18.04 -9.87
CA LYS A 123 -11.09 17.26 -10.90
C LYS A 123 -11.07 15.78 -10.58
N ALA A 124 -12.19 15.10 -10.77
CA ALA A 124 -12.27 13.66 -10.57
C ALA A 124 -11.40 12.90 -11.60
N CYS A 125 -10.95 11.72 -11.20
CA CYS A 125 -10.30 10.79 -12.12
C CYS A 125 -11.29 10.35 -13.22
N ASN A 126 -10.76 10.15 -14.43
CA ASN A 126 -11.51 9.57 -15.54
C ASN A 126 -11.14 8.09 -15.67
N MET A 127 -12.10 7.21 -15.42
CA MET A 127 -11.92 5.77 -15.53
C MET A 127 -12.11 5.32 -16.98
N PRO A 128 -11.14 4.58 -17.57
CA PRO A 128 -11.24 4.11 -18.94
C PRO A 128 -12.55 3.35 -19.20
N GLY A 129 -13.34 3.82 -20.16
CA GLY A 129 -14.64 3.23 -20.52
C GLY A 129 -15.82 3.60 -19.62
N LEU A 130 -15.59 4.27 -18.49
CA LEU A 130 -16.63 4.65 -17.52
C LEU A 130 -16.77 6.17 -17.32
N GLY A 131 -15.76 6.96 -17.70
CA GLY A 131 -15.81 8.42 -17.62
C GLY A 131 -15.38 8.96 -16.25
N LEU A 132 -15.77 10.19 -15.94
CA LEU A 132 -15.45 10.83 -14.65
C LEU A 132 -16.13 10.09 -13.49
N MET A 133 -15.37 9.83 -12.43
CA MET A 133 -15.87 9.10 -11.26
C MET A 133 -16.87 9.90 -10.41
N PHE A 134 -16.72 11.23 -10.39
CA PHE A 134 -17.61 12.18 -9.75
C PHE A 134 -17.45 13.56 -10.40
N GLN A 135 -18.27 14.53 -10.02
CA GLN A 135 -18.18 15.92 -10.49
C GLN A 135 -17.72 16.83 -9.35
N ILE A 136 -16.94 17.84 -9.70
CA ILE A 136 -16.57 18.95 -8.81
C ILE A 136 -16.97 20.22 -9.55
N GLU A 137 -17.71 21.10 -8.88
CA GLU A 137 -18.13 22.36 -9.48
C GLU A 137 -16.92 23.28 -9.71
N ASP A 138 -17.02 24.13 -10.74
CA ASP A 138 -15.96 25.08 -11.06
C ASP A 138 -15.67 26.01 -9.87
N GLY A 139 -14.39 26.11 -9.51
CA GLY A 139 -13.93 26.91 -8.36
C GLY A 139 -14.00 26.18 -7.01
N LEU A 140 -14.47 24.94 -6.96
CA LEU A 140 -14.40 24.09 -5.77
C LEU A 140 -13.25 23.06 -5.85
N MET A 141 -12.93 22.47 -4.71
CA MET A 141 -11.99 21.36 -4.59
C MET A 141 -12.50 20.34 -3.58
N GLU A 142 -12.17 19.08 -3.80
CA GLU A 142 -12.44 18.00 -2.85
C GLU A 142 -11.19 17.78 -1.98
N VAL A 143 -11.34 17.92 -0.68
CA VAL A 143 -10.27 17.71 0.30
C VAL A 143 -10.37 16.29 0.86
N GLY A 144 -9.24 15.60 0.93
CA GLY A 144 -9.14 14.26 1.49
C GLY A 144 -9.52 13.14 0.52
N VAL A 145 -9.55 13.40 -0.78
CA VAL A 145 -9.84 12.36 -1.79
C VAL A 145 -8.83 11.21 -1.72
N GLY A 146 -9.29 9.97 -1.86
CA GLY A 146 -8.44 8.78 -1.94
C GLY A 146 -7.81 8.59 -3.33
N ILE A 147 -6.80 7.71 -3.44
CA ILE A 147 -6.08 7.47 -4.70
C ILE A 147 -6.90 6.72 -5.77
N HIS A 148 -8.06 6.17 -5.41
CA HIS A 148 -9.00 5.57 -6.36
C HIS A 148 -10.26 6.41 -6.53
N GLY A 149 -10.23 7.70 -6.13
CA GLY A 149 -11.40 8.58 -6.21
C GLY A 149 -12.44 8.34 -5.12
N GLU A 150 -12.06 7.69 -4.02
CA GLU A 150 -12.92 7.59 -2.83
C GLU A 150 -13.20 8.98 -2.25
N ALA A 151 -14.40 9.15 -1.70
CA ALA A 151 -14.85 10.42 -1.12
C ALA A 151 -13.87 11.00 -0.10
N GLY A 152 -13.85 12.33 -0.05
CA GLY A 152 -13.01 13.11 0.83
C GLY A 152 -13.46 13.13 2.29
N ALA A 153 -12.82 14.02 3.04
CA ALA A 153 -13.22 14.35 4.39
C ALA A 153 -14.37 15.37 4.32
N SER A 154 -15.56 14.96 4.74
CA SER A 154 -16.74 15.83 4.89
C SER A 154 -16.98 16.20 6.34
#